data_AF-A0A7S3MF16-F1
#
_entry.id   AF-A0A7S3MF16-F1
#
_cell.length_a   1.000
_cell.length_b   1.000
_cell.length_c   1.000
_cell.angle_alpha   90.00
_cell.angle_beta   90.00
_cell.angle_gamma   90.00
#
_symmetry.space_group_name_H-M   'P 1'
#
loop_
_entity.id
_entity.type
_entity.pdbx_description
1 polymer ?
#
loop_
_entity_poly.entity_id
_entity_poly.type
_entity_poly.pdbx_seq_one_letter_code
_entity_poly.pdbx_strand_id
1 'polypeptide(L)'
;ASKNLIVANAVENILATPRKVGDGAKDYLHKEDYGKNPKYLGHIKRDIGEELNYIRELQQRRDDMTKSQVRPMDEMERLKLIDGLKAKWEHVNTNYQSGTHLTKLDTIGKIRRKETYETELAQIEKDIARLNRK
;
A
#
# COMPACT_ATOMS: atom_id res chain seq x y z
N ALA A 1 36.43 -73.27 22.03
CA ALA A 1 36.71 -73.70 20.64
C ALA A 1 37.04 -72.46 19.81
N SER A 2 38.18 -72.44 19.13
CA SER A 2 38.62 -71.28 18.33
C SER A 2 37.70 -71.10 17.12
N LYS A 3 37.17 -69.88 16.93
CA LYS A 3 36.35 -69.55 15.76
C LYS A 3 37.20 -69.71 14.51
N ASN A 4 36.77 -70.53 13.55
CA ASN A 4 37.46 -70.65 12.27
C ASN A 4 37.15 -69.39 11.44
N LEU A 5 38.06 -68.42 11.51
CA LEU A 5 37.90 -67.10 10.90
C LEU A 5 37.80 -67.16 9.37
N ILE A 6 38.38 -68.19 8.74
CA ILE A 6 38.31 -68.38 7.29
C ILE A 6 36.87 -68.72 6.87
N VAL A 7 36.26 -69.67 7.59
CA VAL A 7 34.87 -70.09 7.33
C VAL A 7 33.90 -68.96 7.67
N ALA A 8 34.13 -68.24 8.77
CA ALA A 8 33.31 -67.10 9.16
C ALA A 8 33.34 -65.98 8.11
N ASN A 9 34.52 -65.59 7.63
CA ASN A 9 34.67 -64.54 6.62
C ASN A 9 34.06 -64.97 5.27
N ALA A 10 34.17 -66.24 4.91
CA ALA A 10 33.55 -66.77 3.70
C ALA A 10 32.02 -66.71 3.78
N VAL A 11 31.43 -67.11 4.91
CA VAL A 11 29.98 -67.05 5.13
C VAL A 11 29.50 -65.60 5.17
N GLU A 12 30.21 -64.71 5.85
CA GLU A 12 29.86 -63.28 5.92
C GLU A 12 29.88 -62.62 4.53
N ASN A 13 30.86 -62.92 3.68
CA ASN A 13 30.91 -62.38 2.31
C ASN A 13 29.82 -62.95 1.38
N ILE A 14 29.46 -64.22 1.54
CA ILE A 14 28.41 -64.85 0.72
C ILE A 14 27.02 -64.33 1.12
N LEU A 15 26.81 -64.10 2.41
CA LEU A 15 25.55 -63.56 2.94
C LEU A 15 25.47 -62.03 2.88
N ALA A 16 26.57 -61.35 2.55
CA ALA A 16 26.59 -59.91 2.43
C ALA A 16 25.69 -59.47 1.27
N THR A 17 24.70 -58.63 1.60
CA THR A 17 23.88 -57.98 0.57
C THR A 17 24.75 -57.05 -0.28
N PRO A 18 24.61 -57.06 -1.61
CA PRO A 18 25.38 -56.19 -2.48
C PRO A 18 25.15 -54.72 -2.11
N ARG A 19 26.21 -53.90 -2.25
CA ARG A 19 26.08 -52.45 -2.05
C ARG A 19 25.03 -51.90 -3.00
N LYS A 20 24.11 -51.09 -2.48
CA LYS A 20 23.16 -50.36 -3.31
C LYS A 20 23.96 -49.47 -4.27
N VAL A 21 23.85 -49.74 -5.57
CA VAL A 21 24.28 -48.79 -6.60
C VAL A 21 23.50 -47.49 -6.39
N GLY A 22 24.17 -46.35 -6.61
CA GLY A 22 23.56 -45.04 -6.37
C GLY A 22 22.22 -44.94 -7.08
N ASP A 23 21.21 -44.43 -6.38
CA ASP A 23 19.89 -44.21 -6.97
C ASP A 23 20.04 -43.43 -8.28
N GLY A 24 19.44 -43.96 -9.35
CA GLY A 24 19.40 -43.28 -10.65
C GLY A 24 18.70 -41.92 -10.57
N ALA A 25 18.63 -41.22 -11.70
CA ALA A 25 17.92 -39.94 -11.78
C ALA A 25 16.49 -40.08 -11.22
N LYS A 26 16.12 -39.22 -10.28
CA LYS A 26 14.79 -39.25 -9.65
C LYS A 26 13.72 -39.04 -10.70
N ASP A 27 12.76 -39.96 -10.74
CA ASP A 27 11.58 -39.84 -11.59
C ASP A 27 10.57 -38.90 -10.93
N TYR A 28 10.43 -37.70 -11.50
CA TYR A 28 9.50 -36.68 -11.02
C TYR A 28 8.09 -36.80 -11.64
N LEU A 29 7.92 -37.65 -12.66
CA LEU A 29 6.64 -37.86 -13.34
C LEU A 29 5.71 -38.75 -12.52
N HIS A 30 6.27 -39.75 -11.84
CA HIS A 30 5.52 -40.74 -11.04
C HIS A 30 5.40 -40.35 -9.56
N LYS A 31 5.41 -39.05 -9.25
CA LYS A 31 5.20 -38.59 -7.88
C LYS A 31 3.73 -38.79 -7.48
N GLU A 32 3.49 -39.35 -6.29
CA GLU A 32 2.15 -39.60 -5.71
C GLU A 32 1.22 -38.36 -5.68
N ASP A 33 1.83 -37.18 -5.55
CA ASP A 33 1.13 -35.89 -5.49
C ASP A 33 1.16 -35.12 -6.81
N TYR A 34 1.62 -35.73 -7.90
CA TYR A 34 1.63 -35.09 -9.21
C TYR A 34 0.20 -34.75 -9.64
N GLY A 35 -0.02 -33.49 -10.06
CA GLY A 35 -1.35 -32.99 -10.44
C GLY A 35 -2.32 -32.72 -9.28
N LYS A 36 -1.94 -32.95 -8.02
CA LYS A 36 -2.78 -32.65 -6.83
C LYS A 36 -2.36 -31.33 -6.20
N ASN A 37 -3.33 -30.56 -5.72
CA ASN A 37 -3.07 -29.35 -4.96
C ASN A 37 -2.46 -29.70 -3.59
N PRO A 38 -1.28 -29.18 -3.24
CA PRO A 38 -0.71 -29.37 -1.91
C PRO A 38 -1.61 -28.85 -0.80
N LYS A 39 -1.72 -29.62 0.29
CA LYS A 39 -2.62 -29.31 1.43
C LYS A 39 -2.40 -27.91 2.02
N TYR A 40 -1.15 -27.44 2.05
CA TYR A 40 -0.79 -26.13 2.60
C TYR A 40 -1.43 -24.95 1.83
N LEU A 41 -1.69 -25.11 0.53
CA LEU A 41 -2.32 -24.04 -0.27
C LEU A 41 -3.77 -23.77 0.15
N GLY A 42 -4.46 -24.77 0.70
CA GLY A 42 -5.81 -24.60 1.26
C GLY A 42 -5.80 -23.70 2.49
N HIS A 43 -4.82 -23.89 3.38
CA HIS A 43 -4.62 -23.04 4.55
C HIS A 43 -4.31 -21.60 4.14
N ILE A 44 -3.34 -21.41 3.24
CA ILE A 44 -2.97 -20.08 2.74
C ILE A 44 -4.16 -19.34 2.12
N LYS A 45 -4.99 -20.02 1.30
CA LYS A 45 -6.17 -19.38 0.70
C LYS A 45 -7.19 -18.93 1.74
N ARG A 46 -7.40 -19.74 2.78
CA ARG A 46 -8.30 -19.38 3.87
C ARG A 46 -7.75 -18.17 4.64
N ASP A 47 -6.48 -18.20 5.00
CA ASP A 47 -5.83 -17.15 5.76
C ASP A 47 -5.87 -15.82 4.98
N ILE A 48 -5.58 -15.84 3.66
CA ILE A 48 -5.76 -14.67 2.78
C ILE A 48 -7.21 -14.18 2.76
N GLY A 49 -8.18 -15.09 2.70
CA GLY A 49 -9.60 -14.74 2.72
C GLY A 49 -10.03 -14.04 4.01
N GLU A 50 -9.54 -14.52 5.15
CA GLU A 50 -9.77 -13.92 6.47
C GLU A 50 -9.14 -12.53 6.57
N GLU A 51 -7.88 -12.37 6.13
CA GLU A 51 -7.20 -11.07 6.10
C GLU A 51 -7.92 -10.04 5.23
N LEU A 52 -8.34 -10.42 4.03
CA LEU A 52 -9.08 -9.52 3.12
C LEU A 52 -10.41 -9.07 3.71
N ASN A 53 -11.12 -9.98 4.38
CA ASN A 53 -12.38 -9.65 5.05
C ASN A 53 -12.13 -8.68 6.21
N TYR A 54 -11.08 -8.90 7.00
CA TYR A 54 -10.69 -8.01 8.09
C TYR A 54 -10.33 -6.60 7.59
N ILE A 55 -9.52 -6.50 6.54
CA ILE A 55 -9.16 -5.20 5.93
C ILE A 55 -10.41 -4.49 5.41
N ARG A 56 -11.32 -5.21 4.76
CA ARG A 56 -12.59 -4.63 4.27
C ARG A 56 -13.43 -4.09 5.40
N GLU A 57 -13.55 -4.82 6.50
CA GLU A 57 -14.31 -4.38 7.67
C GLU A 57 -13.69 -3.12 8.31
N LEU A 58 -12.36 -3.06 8.43
CA LEU A 58 -11.67 -1.87 8.93
C LEU A 58 -11.90 -0.64 8.03
N GLN A 59 -11.86 -0.82 6.71
CA GLN A 59 -12.15 0.25 5.76
C GLN A 59 -13.61 0.72 5.90
N GLN A 60 -14.56 -0.20 5.97
CA GLN A 60 -15.98 0.15 6.15
C GLN A 60 -16.22 0.90 7.46
N ARG A 61 -15.68 0.41 8.59
CA ARG A 61 -15.80 1.12 9.88
C ARG A 61 -15.22 2.53 9.81
N ARG A 62 -14.09 2.71 9.13
CA ARG A 62 -13.48 4.03 8.94
C ARG A 62 -14.39 4.93 8.10
N ASP A 63 -14.90 4.42 6.99
CA ASP A 63 -15.80 5.18 6.12
C ASP A 63 -17.09 5.56 6.85
N ASP A 64 -17.67 4.64 7.62
CA ASP A 64 -18.88 4.91 8.40
C ASP A 64 -18.63 5.92 9.52
N MET A 65 -17.46 5.86 10.18
CA MET A 65 -17.06 6.89 11.14
C MET A 65 -16.90 8.25 10.45
N THR A 66 -16.28 8.32 9.28
CA THR A 66 -16.16 9.58 8.54
C THR A 66 -17.50 10.11 8.07
N LYS A 67 -18.39 9.25 7.55
CA LYS A 67 -19.76 9.63 7.16
C LYS A 67 -20.57 10.12 8.35
N SER A 68 -20.44 9.47 9.51
CA SER A 68 -21.08 9.93 10.74
C SER A 68 -20.55 11.27 11.23
N GLN A 69 -19.29 11.60 10.94
CA GLN A 69 -18.69 12.91 11.29
C GLN A 69 -19.00 14.00 10.25
N VAL A 70 -19.41 13.64 9.04
CA VAL A 70 -19.74 14.59 7.97
C VAL A 70 -21.24 14.83 7.97
N ARG A 71 -21.66 16.03 8.41
CA ARG A 71 -23.03 16.51 8.22
C ARG A 71 -23.14 17.30 6.91
N PRO A 72 -24.29 17.27 6.21
CA PRO A 72 -24.53 18.21 5.12
C PRO A 72 -24.43 19.63 5.67
N MET A 73 -23.65 20.47 4.99
CA MET A 73 -23.47 21.88 5.36
C MET A 73 -24.73 22.66 4.99
N ASP A 74 -25.21 23.49 5.92
CA ASP A 74 -26.37 24.35 5.65
C ASP A 74 -26.03 25.44 4.62
N GLU A 75 -27.04 25.93 3.92
CA GLU A 75 -26.90 27.00 2.92
C GLU A 75 -26.33 28.27 3.54
N MET A 76 -26.80 28.65 4.74
CA MET A 76 -26.34 29.85 5.43
C MET A 76 -24.86 29.74 5.83
N GLU A 77 -24.46 28.56 6.33
CA GLU A 77 -23.08 28.27 6.69
C GLU A 77 -22.17 28.30 5.46
N ARG A 78 -22.63 27.76 4.32
CA ARG A 78 -21.89 27.85 3.05
C ARG A 78 -21.69 29.29 2.61
N LEU A 79 -22.73 30.11 2.65
CA LEU A 79 -22.65 31.52 2.25
C LEU A 79 -21.68 32.30 3.15
N LYS A 80 -21.73 32.06 4.47
CA LYS A 80 -20.79 32.67 5.42
C LYS A 80 -19.35 32.27 5.14
N LEU A 81 -19.12 31.00 4.77
CA LEU A 81 -17.78 30.52 4.41
C LEU A 81 -17.27 31.19 3.11
N ILE A 82 -18.14 31.32 2.10
CA ILE A 82 -17.81 32.01 0.85
C ILE A 82 -17.45 33.48 1.13
N ASP A 83 -18.20 34.16 1.98
CA ASP A 83 -17.94 35.55 2.35
C ASP A 83 -16.58 35.70 3.05
N GLY A 84 -16.26 34.80 4.00
CA GLY A 84 -14.95 34.76 4.63
C GLY A 84 -13.80 34.48 3.65
N LEU A 85 -14.01 33.61 2.67
CA LEU A 85 -13.03 33.35 1.61
C LEU A 85 -12.84 34.57 0.70
N LYS A 86 -13.90 35.29 0.38
CA LYS A 86 -13.81 36.56 -0.39
C LYS A 86 -13.05 37.63 0.38
N ALA A 87 -13.32 37.79 1.68
CA ALA A 87 -12.58 38.72 2.53
C ALA A 87 -11.08 38.35 2.60
N LYS A 88 -10.77 37.06 2.71
CA LYS A 88 -9.37 36.59 2.66
C LYS A 88 -8.73 36.86 1.30
N TRP A 89 -9.46 36.61 0.20
CA TRP A 89 -8.99 36.91 -1.16
C TRP A 89 -8.69 38.40 -1.30
N GLU A 90 -9.57 39.29 -0.83
CA GLU A 90 -9.38 40.73 -0.89
C GLU A 90 -8.13 41.18 -0.10
N HIS A 91 -7.92 40.61 1.08
CA HIS A 91 -6.72 40.88 1.89
C HIS A 91 -5.43 40.46 1.16
N VAL A 92 -5.38 39.22 0.65
CA VAL A 92 -4.21 38.68 -0.07
C VAL A 92 -3.99 39.45 -1.37
N ASN A 93 -5.05 39.77 -2.11
CA ASN A 93 -4.98 40.54 -3.34
C ASN A 93 -4.49 41.96 -3.07
N THR A 94 -4.94 42.62 -2.00
CA THR A 94 -4.43 43.95 -1.60
C THR A 94 -2.92 43.90 -1.35
N ASN A 95 -2.45 42.88 -0.64
CA ASN A 95 -1.02 42.67 -0.40
C ASN A 95 -0.26 42.36 -1.70
N TYR A 96 -0.84 41.57 -2.61
CA TYR A 96 -0.27 41.31 -3.92
C TYR A 96 -0.14 42.59 -4.75
N GLN A 97 -1.22 43.37 -4.88
CA GLN A 97 -1.25 44.64 -5.61
C GLN A 97 -0.30 45.68 -5.02
N SER A 98 -0.08 45.67 -3.71
CA SER A 98 0.94 46.52 -3.09
C SER A 98 2.34 46.27 -3.64
N GLY A 99 2.63 45.07 -4.18
CA GLY A 99 3.91 44.71 -4.77
C GLY A 99 3.97 44.82 -6.30
N THR A 100 2.84 44.98 -7.01
CA THR A 100 2.81 44.96 -8.48
C THR A 100 3.40 46.21 -9.13
N HIS A 101 3.45 47.33 -8.41
CA HIS A 101 4.09 48.57 -8.89
C HIS A 101 5.62 48.46 -8.98
N LEU A 102 6.24 47.42 -8.42
CA LEU A 102 7.67 47.18 -8.56
C LEU A 102 7.96 46.61 -9.96
N THR A 103 8.47 47.47 -10.84
CA THR A 103 8.83 47.13 -12.23
C THR A 103 10.00 46.15 -12.36
N LYS A 104 10.81 46.00 -11.31
CA LYS A 104 11.92 45.03 -11.26
C LYS A 104 11.87 44.17 -10.00
N LEU A 105 11.78 42.86 -10.20
CA LEU A 105 11.82 41.84 -9.16
C LEU A 105 13.25 41.28 -9.04
N ASP A 106 14.20 42.14 -8.70
CA ASP A 106 15.64 41.82 -8.77
C ASP A 106 16.14 40.86 -7.67
N THR A 107 15.30 40.52 -6.68
CA THR A 107 15.69 39.63 -5.58
C THR A 107 14.83 38.38 -5.52
N ILE A 108 15.44 37.23 -5.21
CA ILE A 108 14.77 35.93 -5.05
C ILE A 108 13.60 36.04 -4.04
N GLY A 109 13.76 36.83 -2.98
CA GLY A 109 12.70 37.05 -2.00
C GLY A 109 11.46 37.76 -2.57
N LYS A 110 11.64 38.72 -3.48
CA LYS A 110 10.51 39.40 -4.14
C LYS A 110 9.76 38.46 -5.08
N ILE A 111 10.49 37.65 -5.84
CA ILE A 111 9.90 36.63 -6.73
C ILE A 111 9.10 35.60 -5.92
N ARG A 112 9.70 35.04 -4.86
CA ARG A 112 9.02 34.06 -4.00
C ARG A 112 7.76 34.61 -3.35
N ARG A 113 7.76 35.86 -2.86
CA ARG A 113 6.56 36.48 -2.28
C ARG A 113 5.43 36.62 -3.31
N LYS A 114 5.77 36.99 -4.55
CA LYS A 114 4.80 37.06 -5.66
C LYS A 114 4.20 35.69 -5.94
N GLU A 115 5.05 34.66 -6.08
CA GLU A 115 4.62 33.28 -6.30
C GLU A 115 3.72 32.79 -5.16
N THR A 116 4.08 33.04 -3.90
CA THR A 116 3.23 32.64 -2.76
C THR A 116 1.85 33.26 -2.84
N TYR A 117 1.75 34.57 -3.11
CA TYR A 117 0.45 35.22 -3.25
C TYR A 117 -0.35 34.68 -4.45
N GLU A 118 0.29 34.40 -5.58
CA GLU A 118 -0.37 33.81 -6.75
C GLU A 118 -0.91 32.41 -6.45
N THR A 119 -0.13 31.58 -5.76
CA THR A 119 -0.59 30.24 -5.35
C THR A 119 -1.74 30.31 -4.34
N GLU A 120 -1.69 31.26 -3.40
CA GLU A 120 -2.76 31.46 -2.42
C GLU A 120 -4.04 31.98 -3.07
N LEU A 121 -3.96 32.95 -3.98
CA LEU A 121 -5.11 33.48 -4.71
C LEU A 121 -5.76 32.40 -5.58
N ALA A 122 -4.96 31.64 -6.33
CA ALA A 122 -5.45 30.54 -7.16
C ALA A 122 -6.14 29.45 -6.33
N GLN A 123 -5.62 29.15 -5.13
CA GLN A 123 -6.24 28.19 -4.22
C GLN A 123 -7.58 28.71 -3.69
N ILE A 124 -7.65 29.98 -3.27
CA ILE A 124 -8.90 30.58 -2.77
C ILE A 124 -9.97 30.63 -3.87
N GLU A 125 -9.60 30.99 -5.09
CA GLU A 125 -10.52 31.00 -6.24
C GLU A 125 -11.07 29.61 -6.55
N LYS A 126 -10.22 28.59 -6.49
CA LYS A 126 -10.62 27.19 -6.66
C LYS A 126 -11.59 26.75 -5.55
N ASP A 127 -11.35 27.14 -4.31
CA ASP A 127 -12.19 26.79 -3.17
C ASP A 127 -13.56 27.49 -3.26
N ILE A 128 -13.59 28.78 -3.64
CA ILE A 128 -14.84 29.51 -3.91
C ILE A 128 -15.61 28.87 -5.06
N ALA A 129 -14.95 28.51 -6.16
CA ALA A 129 -15.58 27.86 -7.30
C ALA A 129 -16.18 26.50 -6.91
N ARG A 130 -15.48 25.73 -6.06
CA ARG A 130 -15.98 24.46 -5.54
C ARG A 130 -17.21 24.63 -4.65
N LEU A 131 -17.26 25.66 -3.82
CA LEU A 131 -18.41 25.96 -2.95
C LEU A 131 -19.61 26.56 -3.71
N ASN A 132 -19.37 27.20 -4.86
CA ASN A 132 -20.43 27.74 -5.72
C ASN A 132 -21.04 26.69 -6.66
N ARG A 133 -20.30 25.63 -6.98
CA ARG A 133 -20.81 24.52 -7.79
C ARG A 133 -21.79 23.70 -6.93
N LYS A 134 -23.09 23.87 -7.17
CA LYS A 134 -24.13 23.00 -6.63
C LYS A 134 -23.97 21.58 -7.15
#